data_AF-A0A6N7G1D2-F1
#
_entry.id   AF-A0A6N7G1D2-F1
#
_cell.length_a   1.000
_cell.length_b   1.000
_cell.length_c   1.000
_cell.angle_alpha   90.00
_cell.angle_beta   90.00
_cell.angle_gamma   90.00
#
_symmetry.space_group_name_H-M   'P 1'
#
loop_
_entity.id
_entity.type
_entity.pdbx_description
1 polymer ?
#
loop_
_entity_poly.entity_id
_entity_poly.type
_entity_poly.pdbx_seq_one_letter_code
_entity_poly.pdbx_strand_id
1 'polypeptide(L)' 'MVLGLVTTKTPGLESTDSLLERTRDASRLIDRERLAVGTQCGFATSLRGNAISVDDERRKLELIVHAAKLAFWGVNA' A
#
# COMPACT_ATOMS: atom_id res chain seq x y z
N MET A 1 7.15 -7.77 8.53
CA MET A 1 6.71 -6.39 8.77
C MET A 1 5.84 -5.92 7.62
N VAL A 2 4.67 -5.35 7.93
CA VAL A 2 3.79 -4.74 6.92
C VAL A 2 4.14 -3.26 6.83
N LEU A 3 4.47 -2.80 5.63
CA LEU A 3 4.77 -1.41 5.33
C LEU A 3 3.46 -0.66 5.08
N GLY A 4 3.08 0.24 5.99
CA GLY A 4 1.90 1.09 5.83
C GLY A 4 2.14 2.21 4.82
N LEU A 5 2.19 1.88 3.53
CA LEU A 5 2.59 2.81 2.47
C LEU A 5 1.40 3.55 1.85
N VAL A 6 0.20 2.95 1.90
CA VAL A 6 -1.04 3.49 1.31
C VAL A 6 -1.90 4.19 2.37
N THR A 7 -2.27 5.45 2.15
CA THR A 7 -3.14 6.23 3.05
C THR A 7 -4.58 5.74 2.99
N THR A 8 -5.24 5.72 4.14
CA THR A 8 -6.68 5.48 4.26
C THR A 8 -7.47 6.74 4.54
N LYS A 9 -6.83 7.92 4.60
CA LYS A 9 -7.46 9.17 5.04
C LYS A 9 -7.99 10.03 3.90
N THR A 10 -7.45 9.83 2.69
CA THR A 10 -7.73 10.65 1.51
C THR A 10 -7.95 9.78 0.27
N PRO A 11 -8.76 10.24 -0.71
CA PRO A 11 -9.21 9.41 -1.83
C PRO A 11 -8.13 9.18 -2.90
N GLY A 12 -7.09 10.02 -2.97
CA GLY A 12 -6.01 9.91 -3.94
C GLY A 12 -5.22 8.60 -3.82
N LEU A 13 -4.76 8.09 -4.97
CA LEU A 13 -3.87 6.93 -5.07
C LEU A 13 -2.41 7.35 -5.05
N GLU A 14 -1.61 6.58 -4.33
CA GLU A 14 -0.17 6.66 -4.37
C GLU A 14 0.37 6.23 -5.74
N SER A 15 1.51 6.80 -6.13
CA SER A 15 2.23 6.30 -7.30
C SER A 15 2.85 4.94 -7.01
N THR A 16 2.67 4.00 -7.95
CA THR A 16 3.32 2.68 -7.90
C THR A 16 4.83 2.80 -7.74
N ASP A 17 5.48 3.73 -8.45
CA ASP A 17 6.94 3.93 -8.35
C ASP A 17 7.37 4.30 -6.93
N SER A 18 6.62 5.18 -6.28
CA SER A 18 6.90 5.57 -4.88
C SER A 18 6.74 4.39 -3.92
N LEU A 19 5.73 3.53 -4.14
CA LEU A 19 5.54 2.32 -3.33
C LEU A 19 6.71 1.33 -3.51
N LEU A 20 7.19 1.16 -4.74
CA LEU A 20 8.31 0.28 -5.06
C LEU A 20 9.63 0.79 -4.49
N GLU A 21 9.90 2.08 -4.60
CA GLU A 21 11.10 2.72 -4.03
C GLU A 21 11.15 2.53 -2.51
N ARG A 22 10.07 2.88 -1.80
CA ARG A 22 9.98 2.74 -0.35
C ARG A 22 10.08 1.28 0.11
N THR A 23 9.54 0.34 -0.67
CA THR A 23 9.67 -1.09 -0.40
C THR A 23 11.12 -1.56 -0.58
N ARG A 24 11.80 -1.10 -1.64
CA ARG A 24 13.22 -1.39 -1.88
C ARG A 24 14.10 -0.87 -0.75
N ASP A 25 13.83 0.34 -0.25
CA ASP A 25 14.58 0.90 0.86
C ASP A 25 14.40 0.10 2.15
N ALA A 26 13.18 -0.33 2.45
CA ALA A 26 12.92 -1.22 3.59
C ALA A 26 13.65 -2.57 3.44
N SER A 27 13.76 -3.10 2.22
CA SER A 27 14.46 -4.37 1.96
C SER A 27 15.97 -4.34 2.20
N ARG A 28 16.56 -3.15 2.38
CA ARG A 28 17.97 -3.02 2.79
C ARG A 28 18.19 -3.38 4.27
N LEU A 29 17.12 -3.36 5.06
CA LEU A 29 17.17 -3.56 6.52
C LEU A 29 16.49 -4.86 6.96
N ILE A 30 15.47 -5.30 6.22
CA ILE A 30 14.68 -6.48 6.52
C ILE A 30 14.62 -7.34 5.27
N ASP A 31 14.87 -8.64 5.40
CA ASP A 31 14.77 -9.58 4.29
C ASP A 31 13.44 -9.44 3.57
N ARG A 32 13.50 -9.43 2.24
CA ARG A 32 12.34 -9.22 1.36
C ARG A 32 11.18 -10.18 1.65
N GLU A 33 11.46 -11.43 2.00
CA GLU A 33 10.46 -12.46 2.35
C GLU A 33 9.70 -12.14 3.65
N ARG A 34 10.23 -11.23 4.47
CA ARG A 34 9.63 -10.77 5.73
C ARG A 34 8.93 -9.43 5.55
N LEU A 35 8.79 -8.90 4.33
CA LEU A 35 8.12 -7.64 4.05
C LEU A 35 6.78 -7.85 3.35
N ALA A 36 5.85 -6.93 3.57
CA ALA A 36 4.58 -6.83 2.85
C ALA A 36 4.21 -5.36 2.66
N VAL A 37 3.38 -5.05 1.67
CA VAL A 37 2.82 -3.71 1.43
C VAL A 37 1.40 -3.69 1.97
N GLY A 38 1.02 -2.61 2.65
CA GLY A 38 -0.33 -2.44 3.17
C GLY A 38 -0.71 -0.97 3.40
N THR A 39 -1.80 -0.77 4.11
CA THR A 39 -2.30 0.54 4.46
C THR A 39 -1.62 1.10 5.72
N GLN A 40 -1.62 2.42 5.86
CA GLN A 40 -1.14 3.11 7.07
C GLN A 40 -1.97 2.76 8.31
N CYS A 41 -3.29 2.60 8.14
CA CYS A 41 -4.28 2.30 9.16
C CYS A 41 -5.45 1.55 8.51
N GLY A 42 -6.50 1.20 9.27
CA GLY A 42 -7.76 0.72 8.70
C GLY A 42 -8.56 1.85 8.03
N PHE A 43 -9.51 1.49 7.16
CA PHE A 43 -10.38 2.44 6.44
C PHE A 43 -11.45 3.11 7.32
N ALA A 44 -11.75 2.56 8.50
CA ALA A 44 -12.75 3.09 9.44
C ALA A 44 -12.15 3.70 10.73
N THR A 45 -10.92 4.21 10.68
CA THR A 45 -10.14 4.56 11.89
C THR A 45 -10.33 6.00 12.41
N SER A 46 -11.19 6.79 11.79
CA SER A 46 -11.49 8.18 12.20
C SER A 46 -12.86 8.28 12.86
N LEU A 47 -12.96 9.01 13.98
CA LEU A 47 -14.22 9.32 14.67
C LEU A 47 -15.24 10.03 13.76
N ARG A 48 -14.78 10.76 12.74
CA ARG A 48 -15.62 11.42 11.73
C ARG A 48 -15.75 10.61 10.44
N GLY A 49 -15.21 9.39 10.39
CA GLY A 49 -14.97 8.66 9.15
C GLY A 49 -13.75 9.19 8.39
N ASN A 50 -13.26 8.39 7.45
CA ASN A 50 -12.25 8.84 6.49
C ASN A 50 -12.96 9.43 5.27
N ALA A 51 -12.37 10.46 4.65
CA ALA A 51 -12.93 11.10 3.46
C ALA A 51 -12.64 10.27 2.19
N ILE A 52 -13.08 9.01 2.18
CA ILE A 52 -12.88 8.07 1.07
C ILE A 52 -14.21 7.37 0.77
N SER A 53 -14.46 7.08 -0.50
CA SER A 53 -15.58 6.25 -0.91
C SER A 53 -15.20 4.77 -0.91
N VAL A 54 -16.20 3.88 -0.99
CA VAL A 54 -15.99 2.43 -1.17
C VAL A 54 -15.21 2.14 -2.47
N ASP A 55 -15.41 2.96 -3.51
CA ASP A 55 -14.64 2.81 -4.75
C ASP A 55 -13.17 3.19 -4.55
N ASP A 56 -12.88 4.19 -3.72
CA ASP A 56 -11.49 4.54 -3.36
C ASP A 56 -10.86 3.43 -2.51
N GLU A 57 -11.61 2.81 -1.58
CA GLU A 57 -11.15 1.62 -0.84
C GLU A 57 -10.78 0.48 -1.78
N ARG A 58 -11.65 0.16 -2.74
CA ARG A 58 -11.40 -0.89 -3.74
C ARG A 58 -10.15 -0.57 -4.57
N ARG A 59 -10.04 0.63 -5.13
CA ARG A 59 -8.86 1.05 -5.92
C ARG A 59 -7.57 1.02 -5.10
N LYS A 60 -7.63 1.36 -3.80
CA LYS A 60 -6.48 1.27 -2.89
C LYS A 60 -6.06 -0.18 -2.62
N LEU A 61 -7.01 -1.10 -2.45
CA LEU A 61 -6.71 -2.52 -2.31
C LEU A 61 -6.12 -3.11 -3.59
N GLU A 62 -6.65 -2.74 -4.76
CA GLU A 62 -6.10 -3.12 -6.06
C GLU A 62 -4.66 -2.61 -6.24
N LEU A 63 -4.39 -1.35 -5.87
CA LEU A 63 -3.06 -0.77 -5.87
C LEU A 63 -2.08 -1.55 -4.97
N ILE A 64 -2.51 -1.94 -3.76
CA ILE A 64 -1.68 -2.74 -2.85
C ILE A 64 -1.32 -4.09 -3.48
N VAL A 65 -2.29 -4.78 -4.07
CA VAL A 65 -2.05 -6.07 -4.74
C VAL A 65 -1.10 -5.89 -5.92
N HIS A 66 -1.32 -4.87 -6.75
CA HIS A 66 -0.48 -4.57 -7.90
C HIS A 66 0.96 -4.25 -7.48
N ALA A 67 1.15 -3.33 -6.53
CA ALA A 67 2.47 -2.97 -6.01
C ALA A 67 3.19 -4.16 -5.36
N ALA A 68 2.48 -5.00 -4.61
CA ALA A 68 3.06 -6.20 -4.01
C ALA A 68 3.52 -7.22 -5.06
N LYS A 69 2.74 -7.45 -6.12
CA LYS A 69 3.13 -8.32 -7.24
C LYS A 69 4.42 -7.85 -7.90
N LEU A 70 4.53 -6.54 -8.16
CA LEU A 70 5.73 -5.95 -8.75
C LEU A 70 6.94 -6.03 -7.80
N ALA A 71 6.76 -5.63 -6.54
CA ALA A 71 7.84 -5.58 -5.55
C ALA A 71 8.42 -6.97 -5.21
N PHE A 72 7.56 -7.99 -5.14
CA PHE A 72 7.94 -9.29 -4.58
C PHE A 72 7.96 -10.43 -5.59
N TRP A 73 7.31 -10.31 -6.74
CA TRP A 73 7.22 -11.41 -7.73
C TRP A 73 7.62 -11.01 -9.15
N GLY A 74 7.81 -9.71 -9.44
CA GLY A 74 8.26 -9.24 -10.76
C GLY A 74 7.26 -9.50 -11.90
N VAL A 75 5.99 -9.74 -11.59
CA VAL A 75 4.93 -9.99 -12.57
C VAL A 75 4.09 -8.73 -12.78
N ASN A 76 4.08 -8.23 -14.03
CA ASN A 76 3.02 -7.33 -14.52
C ASN A 76 1.75 -8.18 -14.67
N ALA A 77 0.69 -7.81 -13.96
CA ALA A 77 -0.66 -8.33 -14.19
C ALA A 77 -1.44 -7.34 -15.05
#